data_AF-A0A0B1U179-F1
#
_entry.id   AF-A0A0B1U179-F1
#
_cell.length_a   1.000
_cell.length_b   1.000
_cell.length_c   1.000
_cell.angle_alpha   90.00
_cell.angle_beta   90.00
_cell.angle_gamma   90.00
#
_symmetry.space_group_name_H-M   'P 1'
#
loop_
_entity.id
_entity.type
_entity.pdbx_description
1 polymer ?
#
loop_
_entity_poly.entity_id
_entity_poly.type
_entity_poly.pdbx_seq_one_letter_code
_entity_poly.pdbx_strand_id
1 'polypeptide(L)'
;MLSLTYSIVIFAVYFFLFVLFYQLYFRHRIYLLLLAEHAYMDHYIDKLPHIRDRPDERLGMIEFMLSKRRAFVRRTREFVAVATVAYLVALVGGAAL
;
A
#
# COMPACT_ATOMS: atom_id res chain seq x y z
N MET A 1 -28.79 -19.82 -5.10
CA MET A 1 -28.75 -18.78 -6.17
C MET A 1 -28.43 -17.46 -5.49
N LEU A 2 -27.32 -16.82 -5.84
CA LEU A 2 -26.88 -15.63 -5.12
C LEU A 2 -27.76 -14.43 -5.50
N SER A 3 -28.39 -13.81 -4.50
CA SER A 3 -29.26 -12.65 -4.72
C SER A 3 -28.46 -11.47 -5.27
N LEU A 4 -28.98 -10.81 -6.31
CA LEU A 4 -28.35 -9.61 -6.89
C LEU A 4 -28.10 -8.54 -5.84
N THR A 5 -29.05 -8.33 -4.92
CA THR A 5 -28.92 -7.36 -3.82
C THR A 5 -27.73 -7.69 -2.92
N TYR A 6 -27.52 -8.97 -2.62
CA TYR A 6 -26.41 -9.42 -1.78
C TYR A 6 -25.05 -9.17 -2.46
N SER A 7 -24.92 -9.50 -3.76
CA SER A 7 -23.71 -9.18 -4.54
C SER A 7 -23.36 -7.70 -4.48
N ILE A 8 -24.36 -6.84 -4.71
CA ILE A 8 -24.18 -5.39 -4.77
C ILE A 8 -23.74 -4.86 -3.40
N VAL A 9 -24.37 -5.32 -2.32
CA VAL A 9 -24.01 -4.90 -0.95
C VAL A 9 -22.57 -5.29 -0.61
N ILE A 10 -22.17 -6.54 -0.87
CA ILE A 10 -20.79 -6.97 -0.59
C ILE A 10 -19.79 -6.18 -1.43
N PHE A 11 -20.09 -5.97 -2.71
CA PHE A 11 -19.24 -5.17 -3.58
C PHE A 11 -19.09 -3.73 -3.06
N ALA A 12 -20.18 -3.10 -2.64
CA ALA A 12 -20.15 -1.75 -2.08
C ALA A 12 -19.28 -1.68 -0.81
N VAL A 13 -19.39 -2.67 0.09
CA VAL A 13 -18.56 -2.77 1.29
C VAL A 13 -17.09 -2.95 0.94
N TYR A 14 -16.77 -3.87 0.02
CA TYR A 14 -15.41 -4.08 -0.48
C TYR A 14 -14.82 -2.80 -1.08
N PHE A 15 -15.56 -2.13 -1.95
CA PHE A 15 -15.14 -0.88 -2.57
C PHE A 15 -14.91 0.21 -1.52
N PHE A 16 -15.80 0.36 -0.55
CA PHE A 16 -15.68 1.35 0.51
C PHE A 16 -14.43 1.11 1.37
N LEU A 17 -14.13 -0.14 1.72
CA LEU A 17 -12.90 -0.50 2.42
C LEU A 17 -11.64 -0.10 1.63
N PHE A 18 -11.64 -0.30 0.31
CA PHE A 18 -10.55 0.14 -0.56
C PHE A 18 -10.41 1.66 -0.62
N VAL A 19 -11.51 2.40 -0.72
CA VAL A 19 -11.49 3.87 -0.71
C VAL A 19 -10.94 4.40 0.62
N LEU A 20 -11.38 3.84 1.74
CA LEU A 20 -10.87 4.19 3.07
C LEU A 20 -9.38 3.91 3.21
N PHE A 21 -8.94 2.72 2.80
CA PHE A 21 -7.53 2.36 2.79
C PHE A 21 -6.70 3.31 1.91
N TYR A 22 -7.23 3.67 0.74
CA TYR A 22 -6.57 4.61 -0.15
C TYR A 22 -6.40 5.99 0.50
N GLN A 23 -7.48 6.56 1.04
CA GLN A 23 -7.46 7.91 1.63
C GLN A 23 -6.59 7.97 2.88
N LEU A 24 -6.76 7.03 3.81
CA LEU A 24 -6.15 7.10 5.14
C LEU A 24 -4.72 6.57 5.17
N TYR A 25 -4.37 5.62 4.31
CA TYR A 25 -3.06 4.95 4.36
C TYR A 25 -2.23 5.17 3.10
N PHE A 26 -2.78 4.87 1.92
CA PHE A 26 -2.00 4.82 0.68
C PHE A 26 -1.60 6.22 0.19
N ARG A 27 -2.55 7.16 0.15
CA ARG A 27 -2.37 8.52 -0.42
C ARG A 27 -1.18 9.25 0.19
N HIS A 28 -1.07 9.24 1.51
CA HIS A 28 0.03 9.91 2.22
C HIS A 28 1.39 9.25 2.02
N ARG A 29 1.43 8.02 1.51
CA ARG A 29 2.64 7.18 1.40
C ARG A 29 3.01 6.86 -0.04
N ILE A 30 2.31 7.43 -1.01
CA ILE A 30 2.54 7.16 -2.44
C ILE A 30 3.97 7.50 -2.88
N TYR A 31 4.59 8.49 -2.25
CA TYR A 31 5.99 8.87 -2.49
C TYR A 31 6.97 7.71 -2.24
N LEU A 32 6.64 6.75 -1.36
CA LEU A 32 7.47 5.58 -1.11
C LEU A 32 7.57 4.67 -2.34
N LEU A 33 6.63 4.75 -3.29
CA LEU A 33 6.73 4.00 -4.55
C LEU A 33 7.80 4.60 -5.46
N LEU A 34 7.91 5.94 -5.48
CA LEU A 34 8.89 6.68 -6.27
C LEU A 34 10.33 6.43 -5.81
N LEU A 35 10.52 6.03 -4.54
CA LEU A 35 11.82 5.57 -4.01
C LEU A 35 12.38 4.31 -4.69
N ALA A 36 11.64 3.69 -5.62
CA ALA A 36 12.21 2.66 -6.48
C ALA A 36 13.20 3.23 -7.51
N GLU A 37 13.02 4.50 -7.87
CA GLU A 37 13.80 5.17 -8.88
C GLU A 37 15.04 5.80 -8.24
N HIS A 38 16.22 5.41 -8.74
CA HIS A 38 17.50 5.89 -8.17
C HIS A 38 17.61 7.42 -8.29
N ALA A 39 17.23 7.99 -9.43
CA ALA A 39 17.23 9.43 -9.64
C ALA A 39 16.34 10.18 -8.64
N TYR A 40 15.18 9.61 -8.30
CA TYR A 40 14.29 10.21 -7.30
C TYR A 40 14.85 10.09 -5.88
N MET A 41 15.46 8.96 -5.55
CA MET A 41 16.12 8.73 -4.25
C MET A 41 17.28 9.71 -4.05
N ASP A 42 18.15 9.83 -5.04
CA ASP A 42 19.29 10.74 -5.00
C ASP A 42 18.83 12.20 -4.89
N HIS A 43 17.85 12.61 -5.71
CA HIS A 43 17.25 13.94 -5.62
C HIS A 43 16.65 14.25 -4.25
N TYR A 44 16.01 13.26 -3.61
CA TYR A 44 15.42 13.43 -2.28
C TYR A 44 16.50 13.57 -1.20
N ILE A 45 17.57 12.80 -1.30
CA ILE A 45 18.70 12.84 -0.36
C ILE A 45 19.49 14.13 -0.51
N ASP A 46 19.67 14.62 -1.73
CA ASP A 46 20.39 15.87 -1.99
C ASP A 46 19.68 17.10 -1.39
N LYS A 47 18.36 16.99 -1.16
CA LYS A 47 17.57 17.99 -0.42
C LYS A 47 17.77 17.95 1.10
N LEU A 48 18.51 16.97 1.64
CA LEU A 48 18.83 16.85 3.06
C LEU A 48 20.25 17.38 3.29
N PRO A 49 20.42 18.69 3.62
CA PRO A 49 21.72 19.34 3.70
C PRO A 49 22.66 18.74 4.77
N HIS A 50 22.11 18.05 5.76
CA HIS A 50 22.87 17.41 6.85
C HIS A 50 23.45 16.04 6.49
N ILE A 51 23.01 15.43 5.38
CA ILE A 51 23.44 14.09 4.94
C ILE A 51 24.38 14.16 3.73
N ARG A 52 24.33 15.27 2.98
CA ARG A 52 25.03 15.44 1.70
C ARG A 52 26.54 15.17 1.78
N ASP A 53 27.20 15.61 2.85
CA ASP A 53 28.66 15.51 3.00
C ASP A 53 29.11 14.29 3.81
N ARG A 54 28.20 13.35 4.11
CA ARG A 54 28.45 12.19 4.97
C ARG A 54 28.10 10.87 4.26
N PRO A 55 29.06 10.25 3.54
CA PRO A 55 28.78 9.11 2.67
C PRO A 55 28.25 7.88 3.43
N ASP A 56 28.71 7.65 4.66
CA ASP A 56 28.25 6.52 5.48
C ASP A 56 26.80 6.73 5.97
N GLU A 57 26.46 7.95 6.42
CA GLU A 57 25.10 8.32 6.82
C GLU A 57 24.14 8.31 5.62
N ARG A 58 24.64 8.62 4.43
CA ARG A 58 23.89 8.56 3.16
C ARG A 58 23.45 7.14 2.84
N LEU A 59 24.36 6.17 2.92
CA LEU A 59 24.06 4.75 2.72
C LEU A 59 23.02 4.25 3.74
N GLY A 60 23.20 4.57 5.02
CA GLY A 60 22.22 4.23 6.06
C GLY A 60 20.83 4.83 5.82
N MET A 61 20.76 6.07 5.33
CA MET A 61 19.49 6.71 4.97
C MET A 61 18.81 6.03 3.78
N ILE A 62 19.57 5.65 2.74
CA ILE A 62 19.04 4.90 1.59
C ILE A 62 18.45 3.58 2.06
N GLU A 63 19.20 2.80 2.85
CA GLU A 63 18.74 1.53 3.39
C GLU A 63 17.47 1.69 4.23
N PHE A 64 17.43 2.71 5.09
CA PHE A 64 16.26 3.03 5.88
C PHE A 64 15.04 3.37 5.01
N MET A 65 15.20 4.20 4.00
CA MET A 65 14.12 4.56 3.07
C MET A 65 13.63 3.36 2.24
N LEU A 66 14.54 2.51 1.77
CA LEU A 66 14.18 1.26 1.07
C LEU A 66 13.47 0.26 1.99
N SER A 67 13.86 0.19 3.27
CA SER A 67 13.18 -0.66 4.26
C SER A 67 11.73 -0.21 4.48
N LYS A 68 11.49 1.11 4.57
CA LYS A 68 10.15 1.71 4.65
C LYS A 68 9.32 1.40 3.42
N ARG A 69 9.90 1.54 2.22
CA ARG A 69 9.24 1.16 0.97
C ARG A 69 8.85 -0.32 0.97
N ARG A 70 9.78 -1.22 1.33
CA ARG A 70 9.53 -2.66 1.37
C ARG A 70 8.38 -3.00 2.34
N ALA A 71 8.39 -2.41 3.53
CA ALA A 71 7.31 -2.57 4.51
C ALA A 71 5.97 -2.04 3.98
N PHE A 72 5.97 -0.88 3.32
CA PHE A 72 4.76 -0.30 2.72
C PHE A 72 4.17 -1.19 1.63
N VAL A 73 4.99 -1.65 0.68
CA VAL A 73 4.56 -2.54 -0.40
C VAL A 73 4.04 -3.86 0.17
N ARG A 74 4.73 -4.43 1.15
CA ARG A 74 4.32 -5.67 1.81
C ARG A 74 2.94 -5.53 2.46
N ARG A 75 2.75 -4.51 3.31
CA ARG A 75 1.45 -4.25 3.97
C ARG A 75 0.32 -3.98 2.97
N THR A 76 0.62 -3.29 1.87
CA THR A 76 -0.36 -3.03 0.82
C THR A 76 -0.79 -4.33 0.15
N ARG A 77 0.16 -5.22 -0.17
CA ARG A 77 -0.14 -6.54 -0.72
C ARG A 77 -0.92 -7.41 0.26
N GLU A 78 -0.53 -7.42 1.53
CA GLU A 78 -1.25 -8.14 2.60
C GLU A 78 -2.69 -7.65 2.70
N PHE A 79 -2.92 -6.33 2.73
CA PHE A 79 -4.26 -5.76 2.76
C PHE A 79 -5.10 -6.17 1.55
N VAL A 80 -4.57 -6.00 0.33
CA VAL A 80 -5.28 -6.36 -0.90
C VAL A 80 -5.61 -7.86 -0.92
N ALA A 81 -4.67 -8.71 -0.53
CA ALA A 81 -4.87 -10.15 -0.47
C ALA A 81 -5.96 -10.52 0.54
N VAL A 82 -5.87 -10.04 1.78
CA VAL A 82 -6.85 -10.32 2.84
C VAL A 82 -8.24 -9.80 2.45
N ALA A 83 -8.33 -8.56 1.95
CA ALA A 83 -9.61 -7.98 1.54
C ALA A 83 -10.25 -8.76 0.38
N THR A 84 -9.44 -9.21 -0.59
CA THR A 84 -9.93 -10.00 -1.73
C THR A 84 -10.38 -11.40 -1.29
N VAL A 85 -9.61 -12.06 -0.41
CA VAL A 85 -10.00 -13.37 0.15
C VAL A 85 -11.30 -13.23 0.95
N ALA A 86 -11.42 -12.22 1.81
CA ALA A 86 -12.64 -11.98 2.58
C ALA A 86 -13.85 -11.71 1.67
N TYR A 87 -13.67 -10.94 0.60
CA TYR A 87 -14.70 -10.70 -0.41
C TYR A 87 -15.17 -11.99 -1.08
N LEU A 88 -14.22 -12.83 -1.53
CA LEU A 88 -14.54 -14.12 -2.16
C LEU A 88 -15.24 -15.07 -1.20
N VAL A 89 -14.79 -15.15 0.07
CA VAL A 89 -15.44 -15.97 1.10
C VAL A 89 -16.87 -15.49 1.35
N ALA A 90 -17.10 -14.17 1.41
CA ALA A 90 -18.44 -13.62 1.59
C ALA A 90 -19.36 -13.95 0.40
N LEU A 91 -18.86 -13.86 -0.84
CA LEU A 91 -19.62 -14.25 -2.02
C LEU A 91 -19.94 -15.76 -2.03
N VAL A 92 -18.96 -16.62 -1.78
CA VAL A 92 -19.18 -18.08 -1.76
C VAL A 92 -20.12 -18.47 -0.62
N GLY A 93 -19.95 -17.88 0.56
CA GLY A 93 -20.80 -18.12 1.72
C GLY A 93 -22.26 -17.76 1.44
N GLY A 94 -22.52 -16.61 0.82
CA GLY A 94 -23.87 -16.23 0.42
C GLY A 94 -24.41 -16.97 -0.81
N ALA A 95 -23.58 -17.72 -1.54
CA ALA A 95 -24.03 -18.60 -2.63
C ALA A 95 -24.48 -19.97 -2.11
N ALA A 96 -23.91 -20.39 -0.96
CA ALA A 96 -24.16 -21.66 -0.30
C ALA A 96 -25.38 -21.64 0.65
N LEU A 97 -25.85 -20.45 1.01
CA LEU A 97 -27.12 -20.19 1.71
C LEU A 97 -28.28 -20.05 0.72
#